data_AF-D8LVL5-F1
#
_entry.id   AF-D8LVL5-F1
#
_cell.length_a   1.000
_cell.length_b   1.000
_cell.length_c   1.000
_cell.angle_alpha   90.00
_cell.angle_beta   90.00
_cell.angle_gamma   90.00
#
_symmetry.space_group_name_H-M   'P 1'
#
loop_
_entity.id
_entity.type
_entity.pdbx_description
1 polymer ?
#
loop_
_entity_poly.entity_id
_entity_poly.type
_entity_poly.pdbx_seq_one_letter_code
_entity_poly.pdbx_strand_id
1 'polypeptide(L)'
;MFAIDTGDRGEASLSALRELDATIAGIPGLARECVLAGVDVPQSGEWAEESRACLRDLADCETYKARVVLRDAKNRLVCFLYREGDEDVSMNEMMLSEGWGRLEKGAEKRFAAYPKILQSMKDYMQDAKEDRIGVFQYGDIGFKEDED
;
A
#
# COMPACT_ATOMS: atom_id res chain seq x y z
N MET A 1 -3.06 -18.20 13.40
CA MET A 1 -3.83 -18.62 12.20
C MET A 1 -3.70 -17.53 11.14
N PHE A 2 -3.64 -17.91 9.86
CA PHE A 2 -3.68 -16.98 8.72
C PHE A 2 -4.82 -17.41 7.80
N ALA A 3 -5.80 -16.54 7.59
CA ALA A 3 -6.93 -16.81 6.72
C ALA A 3 -6.50 -16.57 5.26
N ILE A 4 -6.26 -17.64 4.51
CA ILE A 4 -5.67 -17.56 3.15
C ILE A 4 -6.57 -16.90 2.10
N ASP A 5 -7.87 -16.75 2.40
CA ASP A 5 -8.85 -16.17 1.48
C ASP A 5 -9.16 -14.70 1.78
N THR A 6 -8.88 -14.22 2.99
CA THR A 6 -9.08 -12.81 3.39
C THR A 6 -7.78 -12.07 3.66
N GLY A 7 -6.70 -12.78 3.99
CA GLY A 7 -5.40 -12.20 4.37
C GLY A 7 -5.26 -11.86 5.86
N ASP A 8 -6.30 -12.11 6.67
CA ASP A 8 -6.27 -11.77 8.09
C ASP A 8 -5.37 -12.71 8.91
N ARG A 9 -4.79 -12.14 9.96
CA ARG A 9 -4.05 -12.88 10.99
C ARG A 9 -4.82 -12.84 12.30
N GLY A 10 -4.89 -13.96 12.97
CA GLY A 10 -5.58 -14.06 14.25
C GLY A 10 -5.12 -15.25 15.09
N GLU A 11 -5.63 -15.30 16.31
CA GLU A 11 -5.41 -16.39 17.25
C GLU A 11 -6.64 -17.29 17.31
N ALA A 12 -6.42 -18.60 17.43
CA ALA A 12 -7.47 -19.60 17.58
C ALA A 12 -6.96 -20.72 18.47
N SER A 13 -7.82 -21.26 19.33
CA SER A 13 -7.49 -22.44 20.11
C SER A 13 -7.40 -23.66 19.20
N LEU A 14 -6.58 -24.66 19.60
CA LEU A 14 -6.48 -25.91 18.85
C LEU A 14 -7.84 -26.62 18.70
N SER A 15 -8.72 -26.49 19.69
CA SER A 15 -10.09 -27.03 19.67
C SER A 15 -11.01 -26.39 18.63
N ALA A 16 -10.69 -25.17 18.16
CA ALA A 16 -11.42 -24.47 17.12
C ALA A 16 -10.93 -24.83 15.70
N LEU A 17 -9.82 -25.58 15.59
CA LEU A 17 -9.26 -26.01 14.31
C LEU A 17 -9.84 -27.37 13.89
N ARG A 18 -10.02 -27.53 12.58
CA ARG A 18 -10.48 -28.78 11.94
C ARG A 18 -9.58 -29.08 10.76
N GLU A 19 -9.48 -30.36 10.40
CA GLU A 19 -8.85 -30.75 9.15
C GLU A 19 -9.62 -30.15 7.97
N LEU A 20 -8.88 -29.66 6.98
CA LEU A 20 -9.46 -29.11 5.77
C LEU A 20 -9.89 -30.26 4.86
N ASP A 21 -11.13 -30.21 4.37
CA ASP A 21 -11.63 -31.19 3.41
C ASP A 21 -10.75 -31.21 2.15
N ALA A 22 -10.47 -32.42 1.63
CA ALA A 22 -9.56 -32.61 0.50
C ALA A 22 -10.02 -31.90 -0.78
N THR A 23 -11.33 -31.71 -0.97
CA THR A 23 -11.88 -30.98 -2.11
C THR A 23 -11.61 -29.48 -2.01
N ILE A 24 -11.58 -28.94 -0.79
CA ILE A 24 -11.27 -27.52 -0.52
C ILE A 24 -9.75 -27.31 -0.52
N ALA A 25 -8.97 -28.27 -0.04
CA ALA A 25 -7.51 -28.19 0.03
C ALA A 25 -6.82 -28.00 -1.34
N GLY A 26 -7.49 -28.37 -2.44
CA GLY A 26 -7.00 -28.12 -3.80
C GLY A 26 -7.17 -26.68 -4.30
N ILE A 27 -7.97 -25.85 -3.61
CA ILE A 27 -8.24 -24.47 -4.00
C ILE A 27 -7.08 -23.59 -3.49
N PRO A 28 -6.39 -22.84 -4.37
CA PRO A 28 -5.37 -21.91 -3.91
C PRO A 28 -6.00 -20.78 -3.10
N GLY A 29 -5.32 -20.31 -2.07
CA GLY A 29 -5.76 -19.16 -1.29
C GLY A 29 -6.11 -17.97 -2.18
N LEU A 30 -7.29 -17.40 -1.93
CA LEU A 30 -7.87 -16.37 -2.77
C LEU A 30 -7.25 -14.99 -2.54
N ALA A 31 -6.78 -14.71 -1.32
CA ALA A 31 -6.12 -13.45 -1.01
C ALA A 31 -4.74 -13.38 -1.67
N ARG A 32 -4.40 -12.19 -2.18
CA ARG A 32 -3.09 -11.87 -2.74
C ARG A 32 -2.50 -10.70 -1.96
N GLU A 33 -1.27 -10.88 -1.49
CA GLU A 33 -0.54 -9.80 -0.86
C GLU A 33 -0.07 -8.79 -1.93
N CYS A 34 -0.39 -7.52 -1.70
CA CYS A 34 -0.13 -6.42 -2.62
C CYS A 34 0.60 -5.28 -1.91
N VAL A 35 1.24 -4.42 -2.70
CA VAL A 35 1.93 -3.21 -2.26
C VAL A 35 1.60 -2.08 -3.23
N LEU A 36 1.31 -0.89 -2.68
CA LEU A 36 1.14 0.31 -3.48
C LEU A 36 2.47 0.69 -4.13
N ALA A 37 2.52 0.65 -5.46
CA ALA A 37 3.68 1.06 -6.25
C ALA A 37 4.09 2.50 -5.94
N GLY A 38 5.38 2.73 -5.72
CA GLY A 38 5.96 4.06 -5.57
C GLY A 38 5.64 4.77 -4.26
N VAL A 39 4.94 4.14 -3.31
CA VAL A 39 4.64 4.73 -2.01
C VAL A 39 5.52 4.08 -0.95
N ASP A 40 6.27 4.90 -0.24
CA ASP A 40 7.06 4.56 0.94
C ASP A 40 6.44 5.21 2.18
N VAL A 41 6.39 4.48 3.29
CA VAL A 41 5.67 4.89 4.51
C VAL A 41 6.49 4.60 5.77
N PRO A 42 6.26 5.32 6.88
CA PRO A 42 6.90 5.00 8.16
C PRO A 42 6.61 3.55 8.58
N GLN A 43 7.65 2.81 8.96
CA GLN A 43 7.52 1.40 9.32
C GLN A 43 7.07 1.18 10.78
N SER A 44 7.36 2.14 11.66
CA SER A 44 7.08 2.04 13.10
C SER A 44 6.81 3.40 13.75
N GLY A 45 6.21 3.39 14.94
CA GLY A 45 5.88 4.60 15.71
C GLY A 45 4.53 5.19 15.32
N GLU A 46 4.20 6.35 15.90
CA GLU A 46 2.88 6.99 15.75
C GLU A 46 2.55 7.28 14.28
N TRP A 47 3.51 7.77 13.49
CA TRP A 47 3.25 8.04 12.06
C TRP A 47 3.00 6.78 11.22
N ALA A 48 3.48 5.62 11.66
CA ALA A 48 3.15 4.36 11.00
C ALA A 48 1.68 3.99 11.26
N GLU A 49 1.16 4.28 12.44
CA GLU A 49 -0.26 4.08 12.76
C GLU A 49 -1.14 5.07 12.00
N GLU A 50 -0.74 6.34 11.91
CA GLU A 50 -1.45 7.35 11.12
C GLU A 50 -1.46 6.99 9.63
N SER A 51 -0.34 6.50 9.08
CA SER A 51 -0.28 6.03 7.69
C SER A 51 -1.20 4.83 7.42
N ARG A 52 -1.26 3.88 8.37
CA ARG A 52 -2.21 2.76 8.31
C ARG A 52 -3.66 3.23 8.42
N ALA A 53 -3.93 4.23 9.25
CA ALA A 53 -5.25 4.81 9.41
C ALA A 53 -5.70 5.52 8.13
N CYS A 54 -4.85 6.37 7.57
CA CYS A 54 -5.08 7.02 6.29
C CYS A 54 -5.39 6.00 5.18
N LEU A 55 -4.59 4.94 5.04
CA LEU A 55 -4.85 3.90 4.04
C LEU A 55 -6.23 3.25 4.24
N ARG A 56 -6.61 2.97 5.49
CA ARG A 56 -7.91 2.36 5.81
C ARG A 56 -9.06 3.31 5.52
N ASP A 57 -8.91 4.60 5.80
CA ASP A 57 -9.93 5.61 5.54
C ASP A 57 -10.07 5.88 4.04
N LEU A 58 -8.97 5.81 3.28
CA LEU A 58 -9.00 5.84 1.81
C LEU A 58 -9.54 4.55 1.20
N ALA A 59 -9.43 3.42 1.91
CA ALA A 59 -9.96 2.12 1.50
C ALA A 59 -11.48 2.02 1.79
N ASP A 60 -12.23 2.98 1.28
CA ASP A 60 -13.66 3.22 1.54
C ASP A 60 -14.62 2.52 0.56
N CYS A 61 -14.11 1.75 -0.38
CA CYS A 61 -14.87 1.08 -1.43
C CYS A 61 -14.77 -0.45 -1.29
N GLU A 62 -15.79 -1.16 -1.77
CA GLU A 62 -15.76 -2.63 -1.79
C GLU A 62 -14.90 -3.17 -2.94
N THR A 63 -14.83 -2.43 -4.06
CA THR A 63 -14.19 -2.90 -5.29
C THR A 63 -13.15 -1.90 -5.81
N TYR A 64 -12.04 -2.46 -6.28
CA TYR A 64 -10.91 -1.71 -6.80
C TYR A 64 -10.39 -2.34 -8.09
N LYS A 65 -9.85 -1.48 -8.96
CA LYS A 65 -9.08 -1.88 -10.12
C LYS A 65 -7.59 -1.79 -9.81
N ALA A 66 -6.92 -2.94 -9.74
CA ALA A 66 -5.48 -3.00 -9.54
C ALA A 66 -4.74 -3.12 -10.89
N ARG A 67 -3.92 -2.13 -11.21
CA ARG A 67 -2.93 -2.23 -12.30
C ARG A 67 -1.63 -2.78 -11.73
N VAL A 68 -1.41 -4.08 -11.89
CA VAL A 68 -0.16 -4.74 -11.48
C VAL A 68 0.97 -4.33 -12.42
N VAL A 69 2.05 -3.80 -11.84
CA VAL A 69 3.20 -3.30 -12.62
C VAL A 69 4.42 -4.21 -12.52
N LEU A 70 4.62 -4.88 -11.39
CA LEU A 70 5.69 -5.86 -11.19
C LEU A 70 5.39 -6.75 -9.97
N ARG A 71 6.28 -7.72 -9.72
CA ARG A 71 6.36 -8.48 -8.47
C ARG A 71 7.64 -8.13 -7.74
N ASP A 72 7.56 -7.93 -6.43
CA ASP A 72 8.76 -7.66 -5.62
C ASP A 72 9.53 -8.95 -5.27
N ALA A 73 10.65 -8.80 -4.55
CA ALA A 73 11.47 -9.94 -4.12
C ALA A 73 10.73 -10.94 -3.19
N LYS A 74 9.64 -10.51 -2.54
CA LYS A 74 8.77 -11.34 -1.71
C LYS A 74 7.59 -11.91 -2.50
N ASN A 75 7.61 -11.79 -3.83
CA ASN A 75 6.56 -12.21 -4.75
C ASN A 75 5.19 -11.50 -4.55
N ARG A 76 5.18 -10.35 -3.87
CA ARG A 76 3.98 -9.54 -3.68
C ARG A 76 3.67 -8.77 -4.95
N LEU A 77 2.38 -8.55 -5.21
CA LEU A 77 1.95 -7.76 -6.36
C LEU A 77 2.21 -6.28 -6.07
N VAL A 78 2.98 -5.61 -6.93
CA VAL A 78 3.17 -4.16 -6.82
C VAL A 78 2.23 -3.51 -7.82
N CYS A 79 1.34 -2.63 -7.36
CA CYS A 79 0.26 -2.11 -8.17
C CYS A 79 -0.06 -0.63 -7.94
N PHE A 80 -0.60 0.00 -8.98
CA PHE A 80 -1.42 1.20 -8.84
C PHE A 80 -2.87 0.77 -8.61
N LEU A 81 -3.48 1.26 -7.54
CA LEU A 81 -4.81 0.86 -7.12
C LEU A 81 -5.80 2.00 -7.32
N TYR A 82 -6.90 1.73 -8.01
CA TYR A 82 -7.94 2.71 -8.35
C TYR A 82 -9.28 2.24 -7.80
N ARG A 83 -10.15 3.18 -7.40
CA ARG A 83 -11.54 2.84 -7.08
C ARG A 83 -12.25 2.41 -8.34
N GLU A 84 -13.19 1.47 -8.23
CA GLU A 84 -14.02 1.14 -9.38
C GLU A 84 -14.89 2.34 -9.78
N GLY A 85 -14.79 2.77 -11.04
CA GLY A 85 -15.51 3.94 -11.56
C GLY A 85 -14.74 5.27 -11.48
N ASP A 86 -13.58 5.31 -10.81
CA ASP A 86 -12.66 6.46 -10.79
C ASP A 86 -11.23 6.00 -11.09
N GLU A 87 -10.80 6.22 -12.34
CA GLU A 87 -9.45 5.90 -12.83
C GLU A 87 -8.56 7.15 -12.94
N ASP A 88 -9.05 8.31 -12.50
CA ASP A 88 -8.33 9.57 -12.62
C ASP A 88 -7.29 9.73 -11.51
N VAL A 89 -7.62 9.29 -10.29
CA VAL A 89 -6.72 9.37 -9.12
C VAL A 89 -6.57 7.99 -8.47
N SER A 90 -5.33 7.52 -8.37
CA SER A 90 -5.01 6.28 -7.66
C SER A 90 -4.92 6.49 -6.15
N MET A 91 -5.14 5.42 -5.38
CA MET A 91 -4.85 5.41 -3.94
C MET A 91 -3.38 5.70 -3.64
N ASN A 92 -2.48 5.38 -4.58
CA ASN A 92 -1.06 5.70 -4.47
C ASN A 92 -0.84 7.21 -4.42
N GLU A 93 -1.53 7.96 -5.30
CA GLU A 93 -1.50 9.43 -5.32
C GLU A 93 -2.17 10.02 -4.09
N MET A 94 -3.31 9.49 -3.67
CA MET A 94 -4.01 9.93 -2.46
C MET A 94 -3.16 9.78 -1.20
N MET A 95 -2.45 8.66 -1.03
CA MET A 95 -1.52 8.47 0.09
C MET A 95 -0.43 9.54 0.17
N LEU A 96 0.03 10.05 -0.99
CA LEU A 96 1.03 11.12 -1.05
C LEU A 96 0.40 12.50 -0.80
N SER A 97 -0.81 12.72 -1.34
CA SER A 97 -1.58 13.95 -1.12
C SER A 97 -1.94 14.16 0.35
N GLU A 98 -2.28 13.08 1.06
CA GLU A 98 -2.57 13.13 2.51
C GLU A 98 -1.30 13.24 3.36
N GLY A 99 -0.11 13.29 2.75
CA GLY A 99 1.16 13.45 3.44
C GLY A 99 1.56 12.27 4.34
N TRP A 100 0.85 11.13 4.27
CA TRP A 100 1.13 9.94 5.09
C TRP A 100 1.98 8.89 4.36
N GLY A 101 2.55 9.27 3.23
CA GLY A 101 3.59 8.55 2.50
C GLY A 101 4.47 9.50 1.71
N ARG A 102 5.57 8.98 1.18
CA ARG A 102 6.46 9.68 0.25
C ARG A 102 6.71 8.84 -0.99
N LEU A 103 7.19 9.46 -2.05
CA LEU A 103 7.61 8.72 -3.24
C LEU A 103 8.81 7.83 -2.88
N GLU A 104 8.71 6.53 -3.20
CA GLU A 104 9.78 5.55 -2.97
C GLU A 104 11.10 6.00 -3.63
N LYS A 105 12.22 5.81 -2.92
CA LYS A 105 13.56 6.05 -3.47
C LYS A 105 13.79 5.19 -4.72
N GLY A 106 14.06 5.84 -5.85
CA GLY A 106 14.27 5.15 -7.12
C GLY A 106 12.98 4.75 -7.86
N ALA A 107 11.81 5.21 -7.41
CA ALA A 107 10.52 5.01 -8.09
C ALA A 107 10.57 5.38 -9.58
N GLU A 108 11.25 6.48 -9.92
CA GLU A 108 11.41 6.93 -11.33
C GLU A 108 12.03 5.86 -12.22
N LYS A 109 13.07 5.18 -11.73
CA LYS A 109 13.74 4.11 -12.47
C LYS A 109 12.90 2.83 -12.45
N ARG A 110 12.35 2.49 -11.28
CA ARG A 110 11.60 1.25 -11.05
C ARG A 110 10.29 1.21 -11.85
N PHE A 111 9.63 2.35 -12.01
CA PHE A 111 8.34 2.48 -12.68
C PHE A 111 8.43 3.39 -13.92
N ALA A 112 9.59 3.46 -14.58
CA ALA A 112 9.85 4.31 -15.75
C ALA A 112 8.85 4.12 -16.91
N ALA A 113 8.20 2.95 -17.00
CA ALA A 113 7.14 2.68 -17.97
C ALA A 113 5.84 3.47 -17.71
N TYR A 114 5.71 4.12 -16.55
CA TYR A 114 4.52 4.85 -16.10
C TYR A 114 4.85 6.30 -15.74
N PRO A 115 5.41 7.10 -16.67
CA PRO A 115 5.91 8.44 -16.36
C PRO A 115 4.80 9.42 -15.96
N LYS A 116 3.59 9.26 -16.50
CA LYS A 116 2.46 10.17 -16.21
C LYS A 116 2.02 10.10 -14.75
N ILE A 117 1.78 8.90 -14.23
CA ILE A 117 1.36 8.72 -12.84
C ILE A 117 2.51 9.06 -11.88
N LEU A 118 3.75 8.73 -12.23
CA LEU A 118 4.91 9.14 -11.43
C LEU A 118 5.03 10.66 -11.32
N GLN A 119 4.73 11.40 -12.38
CA GLN A 119 4.71 12.86 -12.32
C GLN A 119 3.58 13.35 -11.42
N SER A 120 2.36 12.85 -11.62
CA SER A 120 1.20 13.19 -10.80
C SER A 120 1.46 12.91 -9.30
N MET A 121 2.03 11.75 -8.97
CA MET A 121 2.44 11.39 -7.62
C MET A 121 3.43 12.39 -7.00
N LYS A 122 4.38 12.92 -7.78
CA LYS A 122 5.30 13.95 -7.30
C LYS A 122 4.58 15.27 -7.04
N ASP A 123 3.67 15.64 -7.92
CA ASP A 123 2.91 16.89 -7.81
C ASP A 123 2.07 16.86 -6.52
N TYR A 124 1.31 15.77 -6.28
CA TYR A 124 0.56 15.58 -5.03
C TYR A 124 1.45 15.57 -3.77
N MET A 125 2.61 14.92 -3.83
CA MET A 125 3.56 14.93 -2.70
C MET A 125 4.13 16.34 -2.46
N GLN A 126 4.37 17.11 -3.51
CA GLN A 126 4.90 18.46 -3.42
C GLN A 126 3.90 19.40 -2.75
N ASP A 127 2.61 19.31 -3.12
CA ASP A 127 1.54 20.06 -2.48
C ASP A 127 1.46 19.74 -0.97
N ALA A 128 1.50 18.45 -0.61
CA ALA A 128 1.50 18.02 0.79
C ALA A 128 2.72 18.52 1.58
N LYS A 129 3.89 18.63 0.93
CA LYS A 129 5.11 19.21 1.52
C LYS A 129 4.97 20.72 1.76
N GLU A 130 4.40 21.45 0.81
CA GLU A 130 4.18 22.90 0.92
C GLU A 130 3.21 23.24 2.04
N ASP A 131 2.15 22.44 2.18
CA ASP A 131 1.14 22.56 3.24
C ASP A 131 1.57 21.95 4.57
N ARG A 132 2.74 21.28 4.61
CA ARG A 132 3.32 20.62 5.80
C ARG A 132 2.37 19.60 6.42
N ILE A 133 1.76 18.75 5.59
CA ILE A 133 0.80 17.73 5.99
C ILE A 133 1.53 16.43 6.38
N GLY A 134 0.94 15.69 7.33
CA GLY A 134 1.40 14.34 7.70
C GLY A 134 2.87 14.29 8.12
N VAL A 135 3.66 13.47 7.43
CA VAL A 135 5.09 13.26 7.73
C VAL A 135 5.95 14.51 7.48
N PHE A 136 5.41 15.53 6.80
CA PHE A 136 6.12 16.77 6.45
C PHE A 136 5.96 17.90 7.47
N GLN A 137 5.21 17.69 8.57
CA GLN A 137 4.91 18.71 9.58
C GLN A 137 6.16 19.38 10.20
N TYR A 138 7.28 18.66 10.28
CA TYR A 138 8.55 19.19 10.80
C TYR A 138 9.66 19.35 9.75
N GLY A 139 9.32 19.33 8.45
CA GLY A 139 10.27 19.37 7.33
C GLY A 139 10.38 18.02 6.61
N ASP A 140 11.36 17.86 5.71
CA ASP A 140 11.61 16.58 5.02
C ASP A 140 12.40 15.67 5.97
N ILE A 141 11.69 14.89 6.77
CA ILE A 141 12.26 14.01 7.78
C ILE A 141 12.58 12.71 7.05
N GLY A 142 13.87 12.40 6.89
CA GLY A 142 14.29 11.11 6.38
C GLY A 142 13.64 10.01 7.23
N PHE A 143 13.10 8.96 6.59
CA PHE A 143 12.72 7.78 7.37
C PHE A 143 13.99 7.18 7.94
N LYS A 144 13.91 6.51 9.10
CA LYS A 144 15.07 5.93 9.79
C LYS A 144 15.97 5.04 8.91
N GLU A 145 15.44 4.51 7.80
CA GLU A 145 16.19 3.72 6.81
C GLU A 145 17.03 4.57 5.83
N ASP A 146 16.92 5.90 5.87
CA ASP A 146 17.79 6.81 5.09
C ASP A 146 19.13 7.10 5.80
N GLU A 147 19.31 6.62 7.04
CA GLU A 147 20.55 6.78 7.83
C GLU A 147 21.54 5.60 7.71
N ASP A 148 21.32 4.66 6.76
CA ASP A 148 22.23 3.54 6.46
C ASP A 148 23.00 3.69 5.13
#